data_AF-A0A0H4X9T6-F1
#
_entry.id   AF-A0A0H4X9T6-F1
#
_cell.length_a   1.000
_cell.length_b   1.000
_cell.length_c   1.000
_cell.angle_alpha   90.00
_cell.angle_beta   90.00
_cell.angle_gamma   90.00
#
_symmetry.space_group_name_H-M   'P 1'
#
loop_
_entity.id
_entity.type
_entity.pdbx_description
1 polymer ?
#
loop_
_entity_poly.entity_id
_entity_poly.type
_entity_poly.pdbx_seq_one_letter_code
_entity_poly.pdbx_strand_id
1 'polypeptide(L)'
;MGSFRGMLQALPLVGTWFQEGDIQPEEVRAFWRHMQRCFQTDAVQLAGSLGDGPFGPSGLCHAGGARPCPRHVAAVGPCLHLPFEVGVPRAGWDLWRQVVACVHAHQHILQDEAAGPAAWARNEVEALRSNVELHFWRRGTTPSPWRLASRLRTLGCRSEDITRAGHELALASASVRQGAVENEASHVALQWLEAHVPHLRWNKAYHPNAR
;
A
#
# COMPACT_ATOMS: atom_id res chain seq x y z
N MET A 1 58.02 1.73 -0.60
CA MET A 1 57.21 2.89 -1.06
C MET A 1 56.75 2.54 -2.47
N GLY A 2 55.55 1.97 -2.68
CA GLY A 2 54.24 2.65 -2.72
C GLY A 2 53.86 2.91 -4.19
N SER A 3 53.31 1.91 -4.90
CA SER A 3 51.88 1.76 -5.25
C SER A 3 51.28 2.91 -6.06
N PHE A 4 51.04 2.70 -7.36
CA PHE A 4 50.04 3.43 -8.18
C PHE A 4 49.62 2.60 -9.42
N ARG A 5 49.37 1.30 -9.24
CA ARG A 5 48.60 0.48 -10.20
C ARG A 5 47.33 0.02 -9.51
N GLY A 6 46.24 0.75 -9.72
CA GLY A 6 44.91 0.37 -9.23
C GLY A 6 44.20 1.50 -8.50
N MET A 7 43.66 2.48 -9.24
CA MET A 7 42.71 3.42 -8.65
C MET A 7 41.70 4.01 -9.65
N LEU A 8 41.33 3.27 -10.71
CA LEU A 8 40.24 3.68 -11.61
C LEU A 8 39.31 2.52 -12.04
N GLN A 9 39.29 1.40 -11.33
CA GLN A 9 38.42 0.24 -11.64
C GLN A 9 37.57 -0.27 -10.45
N ALA A 10 37.15 0.61 -9.55
CA ALA A 10 36.19 0.20 -8.52
C ALA A 10 35.30 1.36 -8.09
N LEU A 11 34.19 1.56 -8.80
CA LEU A 11 32.99 2.15 -8.22
C LEU A 11 31.83 1.16 -8.35
N PRO A 12 31.67 0.22 -7.40
CA PRO A 12 30.40 -0.44 -7.18
C PRO A 12 29.64 0.36 -6.12
N LEU A 13 28.82 1.33 -6.53
CA LEU A 13 27.96 2.10 -5.61
C LEU A 13 26.51 2.22 -6.11
N VAL A 14 25.99 1.16 -6.73
CA VAL A 14 24.53 1.02 -6.99
C VAL A 14 24.03 -0.40 -6.71
N GLY A 15 24.76 -1.20 -5.91
CA GLY A 15 24.48 -2.64 -5.75
C GLY A 15 23.87 -3.11 -4.42
N THR A 16 23.88 -2.30 -3.36
CA THR A 16 23.65 -2.81 -1.99
C THR A 16 22.68 -1.95 -1.20
N TRP A 17 21.41 -1.92 -1.61
CA TRP A 17 20.32 -1.31 -0.84
C TRP A 17 19.21 -2.30 -0.46
N PHE A 18 19.39 -3.59 -0.73
CA PHE A 18 18.49 -4.64 -0.26
C PHE A 18 19.24 -5.46 0.80
N GLN A 19 18.84 -5.33 2.06
CA GLN A 19 19.34 -6.25 3.08
C GLN A 19 18.76 -7.63 2.80
N GLU A 20 19.60 -8.65 2.96
CA GLU A 20 19.18 -10.04 3.01
C GLU A 20 18.08 -10.17 4.07
N GLY A 21 16.83 -10.39 3.65
CA GLY A 21 15.65 -10.43 4.53
C GLY A 21 14.55 -9.38 4.29
N ASP A 22 14.67 -8.51 3.28
CA ASP A 22 13.55 -7.67 2.82
C ASP A 22 12.94 -8.16 1.49
N ILE A 23 11.73 -7.69 1.19
CA ILE A 23 11.00 -8.05 -0.04
C ILE A 23 11.75 -7.57 -1.27
N GLN A 24 11.84 -8.42 -2.29
CA GLN A 24 12.55 -8.15 -3.53
C GLN A 24 11.64 -7.53 -4.60
N PRO A 25 12.19 -6.75 -5.55
CA PRO A 25 11.44 -6.22 -6.69
C PRO A 25 10.55 -7.26 -7.40
N GLU A 26 11.08 -8.45 -7.63
CA GLU A 26 10.39 -9.46 -8.44
C GLU A 26 9.29 -10.17 -7.68
N GLU A 27 9.41 -10.25 -6.35
CA GLU A 27 8.35 -10.68 -5.46
C GLU A 27 7.20 -9.66 -5.47
N VAL A 28 7.50 -8.35 -5.45
CA VAL A 28 6.47 -7.30 -5.59
C VAL A 28 5.78 -7.40 -6.95
N ARG A 29 6.51 -7.55 -8.06
CA ARG A 29 5.91 -7.73 -9.39
C ARG A 29 5.07 -9.01 -9.48
N ALA A 30 5.51 -10.10 -8.84
CA ALA A 30 4.75 -11.35 -8.81
C ALA A 30 3.47 -11.21 -7.95
N PHE A 31 3.58 -10.55 -6.81
CA PHE A 31 2.45 -10.25 -5.93
C PHE A 31 1.38 -9.41 -6.64
N TRP A 32 1.77 -8.32 -7.30
CA TRP A 32 0.85 -7.50 -8.09
C TRP A 32 0.13 -8.31 -9.18
N ARG A 33 0.88 -9.10 -9.96
CA ARG A 33 0.28 -10.00 -10.97
C ARG A 33 -0.66 -11.04 -10.38
N HIS A 34 -0.43 -11.50 -9.15
CA HIS A 34 -1.34 -12.41 -8.48
C HIS A 34 -2.65 -11.72 -8.11
N MET A 35 -2.57 -10.57 -7.42
CA MET A 35 -3.75 -9.79 -7.03
C MET A 35 -4.58 -9.39 -8.25
N GLN A 36 -3.94 -8.89 -9.31
CA GLN A 36 -4.61 -8.53 -10.56
C GLN A 36 -5.37 -9.69 -11.19
N ARG A 37 -4.82 -10.90 -11.16
CA ARG A 37 -5.51 -12.10 -11.67
C ARG A 37 -6.70 -12.50 -10.81
N CYS A 38 -6.57 -12.41 -9.49
CA CYS A 38 -7.65 -12.76 -8.56
C CYS A 38 -8.84 -11.83 -8.67
N PHE A 39 -8.58 -10.52 -8.86
CA PHE A 39 -9.63 -9.49 -8.91
C PHE A 39 -9.95 -9.01 -10.34
N GLN A 40 -9.36 -9.63 -11.36
CA GLN A 40 -9.58 -9.29 -12.77
C GLN A 40 -9.31 -7.80 -13.08
N THR A 41 -8.20 -7.27 -12.59
CA THR A 41 -7.80 -5.86 -12.75
C THR A 41 -6.56 -5.68 -13.61
N ASP A 42 -6.47 -4.53 -14.26
CA ASP A 42 -5.28 -4.04 -14.95
C ASP A 42 -4.62 -2.91 -14.16
N ALA A 43 -3.30 -2.75 -14.29
CA ALA A 43 -2.56 -1.70 -13.62
C ALA A 43 -1.82 -0.84 -14.65
N VAL A 44 -2.16 0.44 -14.69
CA VAL A 44 -1.60 1.40 -15.65
C VAL A 44 -0.82 2.46 -14.88
N GLN A 45 0.45 2.63 -15.23
CA GLN A 45 1.23 3.72 -14.66
C GLN A 45 0.74 5.05 -15.23
N LEU A 46 0.51 6.03 -14.37
CA LEU A 46 0.26 7.41 -14.80
C LEU A 46 1.51 7.92 -15.54
N ALA A 47 1.36 8.19 -16.83
CA ALA A 47 2.43 8.77 -17.65
C ALA A 47 2.70 10.21 -17.17
N GLY A 48 3.93 10.48 -16.74
CA GLY A 48 4.44 11.83 -16.43
C GLY A 48 4.18 12.30 -14.99
N SER A 49 5.14 12.08 -14.10
CA SER A 49 5.34 12.93 -12.90
C SER A 49 6.34 14.08 -13.16
N LEU A 50 6.52 14.45 -14.43
CA LEU A 50 7.34 15.59 -14.85
C LEU A 50 6.56 16.42 -15.89
N GLY A 51 6.13 17.62 -15.48
CA GLY A 51 5.92 18.81 -16.31
C GLY A 51 4.89 18.78 -17.46
N ASP A 52 3.85 19.59 -17.32
CA ASP A 52 3.20 20.39 -18.38
C ASP A 52 2.85 19.72 -19.73
N GLY A 53 1.62 19.21 -19.82
CA GLY A 53 0.90 19.00 -21.08
C GLY A 53 -0.60 19.29 -20.92
N PRO A 54 -1.27 19.96 -21.87
CA PRO A 54 -2.65 20.44 -21.71
C PRO A 54 -3.72 19.33 -21.83
N PHE A 55 -3.32 18.08 -21.99
CA PHE A 55 -4.19 16.91 -22.06
C PHE A 55 -3.71 15.84 -21.07
N GLY A 56 -3.80 16.12 -19.78
CA GLY A 56 -3.63 15.12 -18.73
C GLY A 56 -4.86 14.20 -18.66
N PRO A 57 -4.69 12.88 -18.43
CA PRO A 57 -5.79 11.93 -18.52
C PRO A 57 -6.81 12.16 -17.40
N SER A 58 -8.04 12.47 -17.82
CA SER A 58 -9.24 12.52 -16.99
C SER A 58 -9.49 11.18 -16.32
N GLY A 59 -9.23 11.14 -15.01
CA GLY A 59 -9.59 10.07 -14.08
C GLY A 59 -9.71 10.71 -12.71
N LEU A 60 -10.87 11.31 -12.47
CA LEU A 60 -11.18 12.18 -11.33
C LEU A 60 -11.16 11.44 -9.99
N CYS A 61 -10.82 12.23 -8.96
CA CYS A 61 -11.43 12.15 -7.64
C CYS A 61 -12.93 12.46 -7.79
N HIS A 62 -13.81 11.47 -7.83
CA HIS A 62 -15.16 11.69 -8.35
C HIS A 62 -16.25 11.88 -7.31
N ALA A 63 -16.35 13.11 -6.81
CA ALA A 63 -17.57 13.89 -6.52
C ALA A 63 -17.13 15.09 -5.65
N GLY A 64 -16.58 16.11 -6.32
CA GLY A 64 -16.12 17.33 -5.67
C GLY A 64 -14.86 17.93 -6.29
N GLY A 65 -14.78 18.02 -7.62
CA GLY A 65 -13.87 18.94 -8.32
C GLY A 65 -12.36 18.84 -8.03
N ALA A 66 -11.87 17.81 -7.34
CA ALA A 66 -10.46 17.69 -7.01
C ALA A 66 -9.70 16.93 -8.11
N ARG A 67 -8.59 17.51 -8.58
CA ARG A 67 -7.59 16.86 -9.45
C ARG A 67 -7.19 15.49 -8.89
N PRO A 68 -6.86 14.49 -9.74
CA PRO A 68 -6.23 13.26 -9.29
C PRO A 68 -5.02 13.60 -8.43
N CYS A 69 -5.04 13.15 -7.17
CA CYS A 69 -3.92 13.34 -6.27
C CYS A 69 -2.76 12.47 -6.78
N PRO A 70 -1.62 13.05 -7.20
CA PRO A 70 -0.49 12.31 -7.81
C PRO A 70 0.26 11.39 -6.82
N ARG A 71 -0.33 11.11 -5.65
CA ARG A 71 0.29 10.41 -4.52
C ARG A 71 -0.44 9.14 -4.11
N HIS A 72 -1.54 8.77 -4.76
CA HIS A 72 -2.32 7.60 -4.41
C HIS A 72 -2.59 6.71 -5.63
N VAL A 73 -2.76 5.41 -5.37
CA VAL A 73 -3.33 4.49 -6.36
C VAL A 73 -4.83 4.76 -6.42
N ALA A 74 -5.39 4.89 -7.61
CA ALA A 74 -6.82 5.08 -7.82
C ALA A 74 -7.39 3.91 -8.62
N ALA A 75 -8.48 3.32 -8.15
CA ALA A 75 -9.25 2.33 -8.89
C ALA A 75 -10.35 3.04 -9.71
N VAL A 76 -10.44 2.73 -11.00
CA VAL A 76 -11.48 3.20 -11.92
C VAL A 76 -11.99 2.00 -12.70
N GLY A 77 -13.14 1.46 -12.29
CA GLY A 77 -13.60 0.14 -12.75
C GLY A 77 -12.50 -0.92 -12.52
N PRO A 78 -12.17 -1.77 -13.51
CA PRO A 78 -11.11 -2.77 -13.37
C PRO A 78 -9.69 -2.20 -13.50
N CYS A 79 -9.50 -0.89 -13.69
CA CYS A 79 -8.19 -0.28 -13.94
C CYS A 79 -7.64 0.44 -12.71
N LEU A 80 -6.43 0.06 -12.29
CA LEU A 80 -5.67 0.68 -11.21
C LEU A 80 -4.64 1.66 -11.77
N HIS A 81 -4.77 2.95 -11.46
CA HIS A 81 -3.83 3.98 -11.86
C HIS A 81 -2.74 4.17 -10.82
N LEU A 82 -1.48 3.93 -11.21
CA LEU A 82 -0.35 3.90 -10.29
C LEU A 82 0.53 5.16 -10.42
N PRO A 83 0.90 5.81 -9.30
CA PRO A 83 1.88 6.91 -9.31
C PRO A 83 3.34 6.42 -9.28
N PHE A 84 3.57 5.11 -9.36
CA PHE A 84 4.88 4.47 -9.34
C PHE A 84 4.96 3.32 -10.33
N GLU A 85 6.18 2.85 -10.58
CA GLU A 85 6.40 1.62 -11.34
C GLU A 85 6.51 0.46 -10.33
N VAL A 86 5.74 -0.60 -10.55
CA VAL A 86 5.70 -1.76 -9.67
C VAL A 86 7.07 -2.46 -9.64
N GLY A 87 7.59 -2.72 -8.45
CA GLY A 87 8.90 -3.33 -8.23
C GLY A 87 10.07 -2.35 -8.29
N VAL A 88 9.83 -1.05 -8.55
CA VAL A 88 10.90 -0.04 -8.57
C VAL A 88 10.74 0.91 -7.38
N PRO A 89 11.62 0.85 -6.37
CA PRO A 89 11.52 1.74 -5.21
C PRO A 89 11.92 3.17 -5.58
N ARG A 90 10.99 4.13 -5.49
CA ARG A 90 11.27 5.55 -5.80
C ARG A 90 10.26 6.51 -5.16
N ALA A 91 10.66 7.76 -4.96
CA ALA A 91 9.77 8.88 -4.61
C ALA A 91 8.79 8.61 -3.43
N GLY A 92 9.25 7.95 -2.38
CA GLY A 92 8.42 7.62 -1.19
C GLY A 92 7.59 6.34 -1.33
N TRP A 93 7.75 5.60 -2.42
CA TRP A 93 7.20 4.27 -2.66
C TRP A 93 8.28 3.20 -2.52
N ASP A 94 8.56 2.79 -1.27
CA ASP A 94 9.32 1.57 -1.02
C ASP A 94 8.51 0.33 -1.44
N LEU A 95 9.19 -0.80 -1.60
CA LEU A 95 8.59 -2.04 -2.11
C LEU A 95 7.43 -2.53 -1.24
N TRP A 96 7.53 -2.41 0.09
CA TRP A 96 6.44 -2.80 0.98
C TRP A 96 5.23 -1.86 0.88
N ARG A 97 5.44 -0.55 0.72
CA ARG A 97 4.36 0.41 0.47
C ARG A 97 3.62 0.09 -0.83
N GLN A 98 4.32 -0.42 -1.84
CA GLN A 98 3.68 -0.87 -3.07
C GLN A 98 2.79 -2.10 -2.83
N VAL A 99 3.21 -3.04 -1.97
CA VAL A 99 2.36 -4.17 -1.53
C VAL A 99 1.12 -3.67 -0.80
N VAL A 100 1.29 -2.78 0.19
CA VAL A 100 0.17 -2.22 0.96
C VAL A 100 -0.81 -1.47 0.04
N ALA A 101 -0.32 -0.65 -0.88
CA ALA A 101 -1.17 0.05 -1.83
C ALA A 101 -1.89 -0.87 -2.80
N CYS A 102 -1.27 -1.99 -3.20
CA CYS A 102 -1.93 -3.00 -4.01
C CYS A 102 -3.17 -3.55 -3.29
N VAL A 103 -3.02 -4.02 -2.05
CA VAL A 103 -4.14 -4.61 -1.30
C VAL A 103 -5.22 -3.59 -1.00
N HIS A 104 -4.83 -2.39 -0.57
CA HIS A 104 -5.76 -1.29 -0.33
C HIS A 104 -6.56 -0.93 -1.59
N ALA A 105 -5.91 -0.84 -2.75
CA ALA A 105 -6.58 -0.52 -4.01
C ALA A 105 -7.53 -1.65 -4.46
N HIS A 106 -7.15 -2.91 -4.25
CA HIS A 106 -8.03 -4.04 -4.54
C HIS A 106 -9.22 -4.15 -3.59
N GLN A 107 -9.11 -3.64 -2.35
CA GLN A 107 -10.28 -3.55 -1.49
C GLN A 107 -11.34 -2.60 -2.08
N HIS A 108 -10.91 -1.48 -2.69
CA HIS A 108 -11.83 -0.57 -3.40
C HIS A 108 -12.52 -1.20 -4.61
N ILE A 109 -11.98 -2.28 -5.20
CA ILE A 109 -12.61 -3.03 -6.31
C ILE A 109 -13.81 -3.85 -5.82
N LEU A 110 -13.75 -4.34 -4.58
CA LEU A 110 -14.80 -5.14 -3.97
C LEU A 110 -15.94 -4.30 -3.39
N GLN A 111 -15.68 -3.02 -3.19
CA GLN A 111 -16.64 -2.09 -2.59
C GLN A 111 -17.58 -1.53 -3.67
N ASP A 112 -18.84 -1.40 -3.30
CA ASP A 112 -19.85 -0.81 -4.18
C ASP A 112 -19.58 0.69 -4.40
N GLU A 113 -19.99 1.22 -5.56
CA GLU A 113 -19.85 2.65 -5.89
C GLU A 113 -20.77 3.47 -4.97
N ALA A 114 -20.26 3.83 -3.80
CA ALA A 114 -21.05 4.52 -2.82
C ALA A 114 -21.10 6.02 -3.14
N ALA A 115 -22.31 6.60 -3.21
CA ALA A 115 -22.48 8.02 -3.44
C ALA A 115 -22.36 8.82 -2.12
N GLY A 116 -21.44 9.78 -2.10
CA GLY A 116 -21.36 10.84 -1.09
C GLY A 116 -20.30 10.64 0.01
N PRO A 117 -19.89 11.72 0.71
CA PRO A 117 -18.70 11.73 1.55
C PRO A 117 -18.71 10.73 2.72
N ALA A 118 -19.86 10.51 3.35
CA ALA A 118 -19.97 9.59 4.48
C ALA A 118 -19.83 8.13 4.03
N ALA A 119 -20.28 7.80 2.83
CA ALA A 119 -20.14 6.45 2.29
C ALA A 119 -18.70 6.18 1.85
N TRP A 120 -18.03 7.17 1.26
CA TRP A 120 -16.60 7.08 0.97
C TRP A 120 -15.74 6.97 2.22
N ALA A 121 -16.07 7.71 3.27
CA ALA A 121 -15.34 7.60 4.53
C ALA A 121 -15.42 6.17 5.08
N ARG A 122 -16.56 5.49 4.95
CA ARG A 122 -16.70 4.08 5.32
C ARG A 122 -15.86 3.16 4.42
N ASN A 123 -15.96 3.31 3.10
CA ASN A 123 -15.18 2.51 2.14
C ASN A 123 -13.68 2.66 2.37
N GLU A 124 -13.20 3.88 2.59
CA GLU A 124 -11.79 4.14 2.89
C GLU A 124 -11.38 3.59 4.25
N VAL A 125 -12.22 3.63 5.28
CA VAL A 125 -11.92 2.98 6.57
C VAL A 125 -11.79 1.48 6.43
N GLU A 126 -12.68 0.85 5.66
CA GLU A 126 -12.58 -0.56 5.34
C GLU A 126 -11.30 -0.84 4.54
N ALA A 127 -10.96 -0.07 3.51
CA ALA A 127 -9.70 -0.22 2.79
C ALA A 127 -8.46 0.05 3.67
N LEU A 128 -8.54 0.95 4.65
CA LEU A 128 -7.48 1.20 5.65
C LEU A 128 -7.34 0.04 6.64
N ARG A 129 -8.37 -0.78 6.84
CA ARG A 129 -8.28 -2.01 7.64
C ARG A 129 -7.28 -3.00 7.05
N SER A 130 -7.24 -3.15 5.72
CA SER A 130 -6.19 -3.95 5.04
C SER A 130 -4.78 -3.50 5.43
N ASN A 131 -4.58 -2.20 5.63
CA ASN A 131 -3.28 -1.69 6.07
C ASN A 131 -2.97 -2.09 7.52
N VAL A 132 -3.97 -2.15 8.40
CA VAL A 132 -3.82 -2.62 9.78
C VAL A 132 -3.45 -4.12 9.78
N GLU A 133 -4.17 -4.93 9.00
CA GLU A 133 -3.95 -6.38 8.87
C GLU A 133 -2.55 -6.70 8.33
N LEU A 134 -2.15 -6.08 7.23
CA LEU A 134 -0.81 -6.25 6.64
C LEU A 134 0.29 -5.76 7.59
N HIS A 135 0.07 -4.65 8.29
CA HIS A 135 1.06 -4.14 9.24
C HIS A 135 1.24 -5.11 10.40
N PHE A 136 0.16 -5.67 10.93
CA PHE A 136 0.24 -6.67 11.99
C PHE A 136 0.93 -7.94 11.51
N TRP A 137 0.60 -8.44 10.33
CA TRP A 137 1.29 -9.60 9.76
C TRP A 137 2.80 -9.35 9.60
N ARG A 138 3.20 -8.16 9.16
CA ARG A 138 4.62 -7.81 8.91
C ARG A 138 5.40 -7.41 10.16
N ARG A 139 4.76 -6.82 11.16
CA ARG A 139 5.44 -6.15 12.29
C ARG A 139 5.01 -6.65 13.67
N GLY A 140 3.94 -7.43 13.78
CA GLY A 140 3.38 -7.90 15.05
C GLY A 140 2.69 -6.81 15.87
N THR A 141 2.58 -5.60 15.34
CA THR A 141 1.93 -4.44 15.97
C THR A 141 0.89 -3.86 15.03
N THR A 142 0.01 -3.00 15.53
CA THR A 142 -0.94 -2.27 14.70
C THR A 142 -0.54 -0.79 14.61
N PRO A 143 -0.75 -0.12 13.46
CA PRO A 143 -0.49 1.31 13.34
C PRO A 143 -1.48 2.10 14.21
N SER A 144 -1.15 3.35 14.53
CA SER A 144 -2.07 4.23 15.26
C SER A 144 -3.37 4.45 14.46
N PRO A 145 -4.55 4.07 15.01
CA PRO A 145 -5.84 4.26 14.35
C PRO A 145 -6.10 5.72 13.98
N TRP A 146 -5.79 6.65 14.89
CA TRP A 146 -5.98 8.09 14.68
C TRP A 146 -5.08 8.67 13.61
N ARG A 147 -3.84 8.15 13.48
CA ARG A 147 -2.94 8.56 12.40
C ARG A 147 -3.45 8.10 11.03
N LEU A 148 -4.01 6.89 10.95
CA LEU A 148 -4.64 6.40 9.73
C LEU A 148 -5.90 7.20 9.40
N ALA A 149 -6.81 7.38 10.35
CA ALA A 149 -8.05 8.14 10.17
C ALA A 149 -7.80 9.59 9.73
N SER A 150 -6.72 10.22 10.20
CA SER A 150 -6.35 11.59 9.82
C SER A 150 -6.10 11.75 8.31
N ARG A 151 -5.85 10.67 7.56
CA ARG A 151 -5.73 10.69 6.09
C ARG A 151 -7.03 11.09 5.41
N LEU A 152 -8.19 10.80 6.02
CA LEU A 152 -9.50 11.21 5.49
C LEU A 152 -9.65 12.74 5.39
N ARG A 153 -8.87 13.50 6.16
CA ARG A 153 -8.84 14.97 6.04
C ARG A 153 -8.42 15.42 4.64
N THR A 154 -7.50 14.71 4.01
CA THR A 154 -7.05 15.05 2.64
C THR A 154 -8.10 14.71 1.58
N LEU A 155 -9.10 13.90 1.95
CA LEU A 155 -10.23 13.52 1.10
C LEU A 155 -11.46 14.41 1.33
N GLY A 156 -11.34 15.45 2.17
CA GLY A 156 -12.44 16.39 2.45
C GLY A 156 -13.51 15.87 3.41
N CYS A 157 -13.27 14.75 4.11
CA CYS A 157 -14.19 14.23 5.11
C CYS A 157 -14.32 15.18 6.31
N ARG A 158 -15.50 15.19 6.95
CA ARG A 158 -15.77 16.01 8.13
C ARG A 158 -15.07 15.47 9.38
N SER A 159 -14.92 16.31 10.40
CA SER A 159 -14.36 15.92 11.70
C SER A 159 -15.08 14.73 12.33
N GLU A 160 -16.41 14.68 12.21
CA GLU A 160 -17.22 13.61 12.81
C GLU A 160 -16.95 12.27 12.12
N ASP A 161 -16.76 12.28 10.80
CA ASP A 161 -16.42 11.08 10.02
C ASP A 161 -15.00 10.60 10.33
N ILE A 162 -14.04 11.53 10.50
CA ILE A 162 -12.68 11.21 10.94
C ILE A 162 -12.68 10.59 12.34
N THR A 163 -13.51 11.11 13.25
CA THR A 163 -13.64 10.56 14.60
C THR A 163 -14.20 9.14 14.57
N ARG A 164 -15.29 8.92 13.82
CA ARG A 164 -15.88 7.59 13.63
C ARG A 164 -14.87 6.60 13.05
N ALA A 165 -14.15 7.00 12.01
CA ALA A 165 -13.07 6.23 11.40
C ALA A 165 -11.99 5.82 12.40
N GLY A 166 -11.59 6.73 13.30
CA GLY A 166 -10.62 6.43 14.36
C GLY A 166 -11.09 5.34 15.31
N HIS A 167 -12.36 5.36 15.71
CA HIS A 167 -12.95 4.32 16.55
C HIS A 167 -13.07 2.98 15.82
N GLU A 168 -13.53 2.98 14.57
CA GLU A 168 -13.64 1.76 13.75
C GLU A 168 -12.28 1.10 13.53
N LEU A 169 -11.25 1.88 13.21
CA LEU A 169 -9.88 1.38 13.07
C LEU A 169 -9.28 0.89 14.40
N ALA A 170 -9.70 1.46 15.53
CA ALA A 170 -9.27 1.00 16.85
C ALA A 170 -9.89 -0.36 17.19
N LEU A 171 -11.17 -0.57 16.88
CA LEU A 171 -11.84 -1.86 17.00
C LEU A 171 -11.20 -2.90 16.07
N ALA A 172 -11.00 -2.56 14.80
CA ALA A 172 -10.30 -3.42 13.86
C ALA A 172 -8.90 -3.80 14.36
N SER A 173 -8.14 -2.86 14.92
CA SER A 173 -6.83 -3.14 15.52
C SER A 173 -6.91 -4.10 16.72
N ALA A 174 -8.01 -4.09 17.48
CA ALA A 174 -8.21 -5.06 18.55
C ALA A 174 -8.50 -6.46 17.99
N SER A 175 -9.39 -6.57 17.00
CA SER A 175 -9.71 -7.84 16.32
C SER A 175 -8.48 -8.45 15.64
N VAL A 176 -7.72 -7.65 14.89
CA VAL A 176 -6.51 -8.09 14.18
C VAL A 176 -5.46 -8.65 15.14
N ARG A 177 -5.30 -8.04 16.31
CA ARG A 177 -4.39 -8.56 17.36
C ARG A 177 -4.81 -9.93 17.91
N GLN A 178 -6.08 -10.29 17.76
CA GLN A 178 -6.62 -11.62 18.09
C GLN A 178 -6.57 -12.59 16.90
N GLY A 179 -6.01 -12.17 15.77
CA GLY A 179 -5.87 -12.99 14.56
C GLY A 179 -6.98 -12.82 13.53
N ALA A 180 -7.86 -11.82 13.69
CA ALA A 180 -8.86 -11.53 12.67
C ALA A 180 -8.21 -10.97 11.40
N VAL A 181 -8.69 -11.46 10.26
CA VAL A 181 -8.53 -10.85 8.94
C VAL A 181 -9.95 -10.79 8.41
N GLU A 182 -10.43 -9.60 8.08
CA GLU A 182 -11.83 -9.37 7.69
C GLU A 182 -11.95 -8.99 6.22
N ASN A 183 -10.95 -8.30 5.68
CA ASN A 183 -10.99 -7.86 4.28
C ASN A 183 -10.62 -9.00 3.34
N GLU A 184 -11.44 -9.20 2.31
CA GLU A 184 -11.20 -10.23 1.29
C GLU A 184 -9.90 -9.98 0.51
N ALA A 185 -9.59 -8.73 0.14
CA ALA A 185 -8.31 -8.40 -0.49
C ALA A 185 -7.13 -8.78 0.41
N SER A 186 -7.27 -8.63 1.72
CA SER A 186 -6.25 -9.04 2.69
C SER A 186 -6.12 -10.54 2.81
N HIS A 187 -7.22 -11.30 2.77
CA HIS A 187 -7.16 -12.76 2.76
C HIS A 187 -6.34 -13.30 1.59
N VAL A 188 -6.64 -12.83 0.37
CA VAL A 188 -5.91 -13.22 -0.84
C VAL A 188 -4.44 -12.83 -0.73
N ALA A 189 -4.18 -11.59 -0.29
CA ALA A 189 -2.82 -11.08 -0.14
C ALA A 189 -2.00 -11.89 0.88
N LEU A 190 -2.55 -12.12 2.07
CA LEU A 190 -1.85 -12.82 3.15
C LEU A 190 -1.60 -14.28 2.80
N GLN A 191 -2.53 -14.95 2.12
CA GLN A 191 -2.31 -16.31 1.61
C GLN A 191 -1.10 -16.37 0.67
N TRP A 192 -1.01 -15.40 -0.26
CA TRP A 192 0.15 -15.34 -1.17
C TRP A 192 1.44 -15.05 -0.41
N LEU A 193 1.44 -14.07 0.49
CA LEU A 193 2.62 -13.66 1.25
C LEU A 193 3.15 -14.79 2.15
N GLU A 194 2.27 -15.55 2.79
CA GLU A 194 2.63 -16.71 3.60
C GLU A 194 3.26 -17.82 2.77
N ALA A 195 2.80 -18.04 1.54
CA ALA A 195 3.32 -19.09 0.67
C ALA A 195 4.67 -18.73 0.01
N HIS A 196 4.90 -17.46 -0.31
CA HIS A 196 6.04 -17.05 -1.15
C HIS A 196 7.12 -16.28 -0.40
N VAL A 197 6.74 -15.52 0.62
CA VAL A 197 7.66 -14.67 1.38
C VAL A 197 7.45 -14.80 2.90
N PRO A 198 7.36 -16.03 3.46
CA PRO A 198 7.05 -16.24 4.88
C PRO A 198 8.11 -15.63 5.82
N HIS A 199 9.35 -15.47 5.34
CA HIS A 199 10.43 -14.85 6.09
C HIS A 199 10.16 -13.38 6.45
N LEU A 200 9.24 -12.72 5.74
CA LEU A 200 8.82 -11.36 6.05
C LEU A 200 7.82 -11.31 7.22
N ARG A 201 7.11 -12.40 7.52
CA ARG A 201 6.10 -12.42 8.58
C ARG A 201 6.75 -12.14 9.92
N TRP A 202 6.14 -11.26 10.70
CA TRP A 202 6.55 -11.12 12.09
C TRP A 202 6.26 -12.42 12.84
N ASN A 203 7.28 -12.94 13.51
CA ASN A 203 7.17 -14.16 14.28
C ASN A 203 7.61 -13.91 15.73
N LYS A 204 6.67 -14.14 16.65
CA LYS A 204 6.85 -14.00 18.10
C LYS A 204 8.01 -14.84 18.63
N ALA A 205 8.28 -15.99 18.02
CA ALA A 205 9.37 -16.89 18.41
C ALA A 205 10.77 -16.24 18.27
N TYR A 206 10.93 -15.25 17.39
CA TYR A 206 12.19 -14.53 17.20
C TYR A 206 12.24 -13.17 17.92
N HIS A 207 11.13 -12.73 18.52
CA HIS A 207 11.01 -11.45 19.25
C HIS A 207 10.22 -11.59 20.56
N PRO A 208 10.71 -12.39 21.54
CA PRO A 208 9.98 -12.70 22.77
C PRO A 208 9.70 -11.48 23.67
N ASN A 209 10.41 -10.37 23.44
CA ASN A 209 10.34 -9.16 24.27
C ASN A 209 9.55 -7.99 23.67
N ALA A 210 8.89 -8.17 22.51
CA ALA A 210 8.00 -7.16 21.97
C ALA A 210 6.70 -7.12 22.79
N ARG A 211 6.51 -6.05 23.57
CA ARG A 211 5.35 -5.79 24.42
C ARG A 211 4.23 -5.11 23.65
#